data_AF-A0A7M7M1Z2-F1
#
_entry.id   AF-A0A7M7M1Z2-F1
#
_cell.length_a   1.000
_cell.length_b   1.000
_cell.length_c   1.000
_cell.angle_alpha   90.00
_cell.angle_beta   90.00
_cell.angle_gamma   90.00
#
_symmetry.space_group_name_H-M   'P 1'
#
loop_
_entity.id
_entity.type
_entity.pdbx_description
1 polymer ?
#
loop_
_entity_poly.entity_id
_entity_poly.type
_entity_poly.pdbx_seq_one_letter_code
_entity_poly.pdbx_strand_id
1 'polypeptide(L)'
;MILNSQSSDSSKMSVAEFLSGLPSINENNFANFHTDNGNRTCVKRPSVYLPTKDYPSEQVIVTEKTTIVLRYLHQRWDKKTTERKRELMSVNGDPPEEQRSKRPRMDLNNTL
;
A
#
# COMPACT_ATOMS: atom_id res chain seq x y z
N MET A 1 25.45 -59.46 -1.27
CA MET A 1 24.53 -58.33 -1.44
C MET A 1 24.54 -57.54 -0.14
N ILE A 2 25.23 -56.39 -0.11
CA ILE A 2 25.14 -55.46 1.02
C ILE A 2 24.14 -54.39 0.59
N LEU A 3 23.03 -54.32 1.32
CA LEU A 3 21.98 -53.32 1.13
C LEU A 3 22.47 -52.02 1.75
N ASN A 4 22.76 -51.00 0.94
CA ASN A 4 23.01 -49.65 1.43
C ASN A 4 21.71 -49.06 1.97
N SER A 5 21.61 -48.94 3.29
CA SER A 5 20.58 -48.14 3.96
C SER A 5 20.70 -46.68 3.54
N GLN A 6 19.67 -46.15 2.89
CA GLN A 6 19.48 -44.71 2.77
C GLN A 6 19.18 -44.16 4.17
N SER A 7 20.15 -43.48 4.78
CA SER A 7 19.92 -42.64 5.95
C SER A 7 19.18 -41.39 5.48
N SER A 8 17.91 -41.27 5.83
CA SER A 8 17.13 -40.04 5.73
C SER A 8 17.73 -39.00 6.68
N ASP A 9 18.66 -38.19 6.19
CA ASP A 9 19.23 -37.09 6.95
C ASP A 9 18.21 -35.94 6.96
N SER A 10 17.40 -35.88 8.02
CA SER A 10 16.67 -34.67 8.38
C SER A 10 17.70 -33.67 8.90
N SER A 11 18.43 -33.09 7.95
CA SER A 11 19.52 -32.16 8.22
C SER A 11 18.96 -30.94 8.93
N LYS A 12 19.36 -30.75 10.18
CA LYS A 12 19.11 -29.54 10.94
C LYS A 12 19.82 -28.39 10.21
N MET A 13 19.07 -27.57 9.47
CA MET A 13 19.64 -26.38 8.83
C MET A 13 20.40 -25.57 9.88
N SER A 14 21.64 -25.20 9.55
CA SER A 14 22.43 -24.35 10.43
C SER A 14 21.84 -22.95 10.48
N VAL A 15 22.06 -22.23 11.59
CA VAL A 15 21.63 -20.83 11.70
C VAL A 15 22.25 -19.97 10.57
N ALA A 16 23.48 -20.28 10.14
CA ALA A 16 24.14 -19.57 9.04
C ALA A 16 23.45 -19.81 7.69
N GLU A 17 23.00 -21.03 7.42
CA GLU A 17 22.25 -21.38 6.22
C GLU A 17 20.87 -20.69 6.21
N PHE A 18 20.21 -20.64 7.37
CA PHE A 18 18.96 -19.91 7.54
C PHE A 18 19.13 -18.39 7.33
N LEU A 19 20.27 -17.82 7.73
CA LEU A 19 20.58 -16.40 7.55
C LEU A 19 21.24 -16.07 6.21
N SER A 20 21.44 -17.07 5.34
CA SER A 20 21.96 -16.84 4.00
C SER A 20 20.90 -16.22 3.08
N GLY A 21 21.33 -15.46 2.07
CA GLY A 21 20.42 -14.91 1.06
C GLY A 21 19.56 -13.72 1.50
N LEU A 22 20.00 -12.96 2.51
CA LEU A 22 19.32 -11.71 2.88
C LEU A 22 19.25 -10.72 1.70
N PRO A 23 18.17 -9.93 1.58
CA PRO A 23 18.02 -8.98 0.49
C PRO A 23 19.18 -7.99 0.41
N SER A 24 19.77 -7.87 -0.78
CA SER A 24 20.78 -6.87 -1.10
C SER A 24 20.30 -6.04 -2.28
N ILE A 25 19.96 -4.77 -2.02
CA ILE A 25 19.55 -3.83 -3.08
C ILE A 25 20.76 -3.45 -3.94
N ASN A 26 21.94 -3.31 -3.31
CA ASN A 26 23.21 -3.05 -3.96
C ASN A 26 24.35 -3.55 -3.05
N GLU A 27 25.16 -4.46 -3.57
CA GLU A 27 26.31 -5.05 -2.86
C GLU A 27 27.34 -4.02 -2.39
N ASN A 28 27.43 -2.88 -3.09
CA ASN A 28 28.40 -1.83 -2.79
C ASN A 28 27.98 -0.93 -1.62
N ASN A 29 26.72 -0.98 -1.17
CA ASN A 29 26.20 -0.08 -0.12
C ASN A 29 27.00 -0.14 1.19
N PHE A 30 27.55 -1.31 1.52
CA PHE A 30 28.31 -1.53 2.76
C PHE A 30 29.69 -2.14 2.54
N ALA A 31 30.08 -2.44 1.30
CA ALA A 31 31.37 -3.08 0.98
C ALA A 31 32.59 -2.27 1.47
N ASN A 32 32.48 -0.94 1.51
CA ASN A 32 33.55 -0.02 1.90
C ASN A 32 33.28 0.71 3.24
N PHE A 33 32.33 0.23 4.05
CA PHE A 33 32.02 0.87 5.33
C PHE A 33 33.18 0.65 6.32
N HIS A 34 33.72 1.72 6.90
CA HIS A 34 34.86 1.66 7.82
C HIS A 34 34.57 2.38 9.14
N THR A 35 34.84 1.70 10.25
CA THR A 35 34.60 2.20 11.61
C THR A 35 35.78 2.93 12.22
N ASP A 36 37.00 2.77 11.68
CA ASP A 36 38.23 3.19 12.38
C ASP A 36 38.64 4.64 12.09
N ASN A 37 37.75 5.43 11.48
CA ASN A 37 37.83 6.89 11.48
C ASN A 37 37.47 7.43 12.88
N GLY A 38 38.32 7.08 13.85
CA GLY A 38 38.13 7.29 15.28
C GLY A 38 37.97 8.75 15.69
N ASN A 39 37.20 8.91 16.77
CA ASN A 39 37.27 10.00 17.74
C ASN A 39 36.81 11.40 17.29
N ARG A 40 36.10 11.53 16.17
CA ARG A 40 35.26 12.70 15.89
C ARG A 40 33.78 12.33 15.98
N THR A 41 33.32 12.03 17.19
CA THR A 41 31.89 11.96 17.53
C THR A 41 31.19 13.34 17.45
N CYS A 42 31.79 14.34 16.79
CA CYS A 42 30.97 15.30 16.05
C CYS A 42 30.44 14.58 14.81
N VAL A 43 29.43 13.74 15.05
CA VAL A 43 28.39 13.43 14.07
C VAL A 43 28.03 14.76 13.45
N LYS A 44 28.60 15.07 12.28
CA LYS A 44 28.27 16.28 11.55
C LYS A 44 26.80 16.12 11.29
N ARG A 45 25.97 16.83 12.06
CA ARG A 45 24.52 16.82 11.87
C ARG A 45 24.32 17.00 10.35
N PRO A 46 23.51 16.16 9.70
CA PRO A 46 23.17 16.37 8.30
C PRO A 46 22.84 17.85 8.11
N SER A 47 23.39 18.44 7.05
CA SER A 47 23.11 19.83 6.74
C SER A 47 21.61 20.05 6.69
N VAL A 48 21.12 21.11 7.33
CA VAL A 48 19.71 21.47 7.28
C VAL A 48 19.35 21.92 5.86
N TYR A 49 18.27 21.38 5.30
CA TYR A 49 17.73 21.86 4.03
C TYR A 49 17.10 23.24 4.24
N LEU A 50 17.59 24.25 3.52
CA LEU A 50 17.01 25.60 3.47
C LEU A 50 16.37 25.80 2.10
N PRO A 51 15.03 25.73 1.99
CA PRO A 51 14.34 25.98 0.73
C PRO A 51 14.61 27.42 0.26
N THR A 52 15.09 27.60 -0.97
CA THR A 52 15.38 28.92 -1.58
C THR A 52 14.42 29.27 -2.71
N LYS A 53 13.60 28.31 -3.14
CA LYS A 53 12.64 28.45 -4.23
C LYS A 53 11.31 27.86 -3.77
N ASP A 54 10.24 28.56 -4.09
CA ASP A 54 8.89 28.09 -3.84
C ASP A 54 8.39 27.27 -5.03
N TYR A 55 7.88 26.08 -4.74
CA TYR A 55 7.24 25.19 -5.71
C TYR A 55 5.79 24.98 -5.30
N PRO A 56 4.80 25.30 -6.16
CA PRO A 56 3.40 25.10 -5.81
C PRO A 56 3.07 23.61 -5.68
N SER A 57 2.22 23.25 -4.72
CA SER A 57 1.71 21.88 -4.60
C SER A 57 0.68 21.60 -5.71
N GLU A 58 0.78 20.43 -6.35
CA GLU A 58 -0.16 20.01 -7.39
C GLU A 58 -1.57 19.73 -6.83
N GLN A 59 -1.65 19.25 -5.58
CA GLN A 59 -2.90 18.91 -4.91
C GLN A 59 -2.87 19.38 -3.45
N VAL A 60 -4.06 19.62 -2.89
CA VAL A 60 -4.24 20.04 -1.50
C VAL A 60 -5.14 19.04 -0.79
N ILE A 61 -4.73 18.62 0.40
CA ILE A 61 -5.54 17.75 1.26
C ILE A 61 -6.62 18.59 1.92
N VAL A 62 -7.88 18.26 1.66
CA VAL A 62 -9.04 18.96 2.21
C VAL A 62 -9.86 18.03 3.11
N THR A 63 -10.31 18.54 4.24
CA THR A 63 -11.24 17.84 5.13
C THR A 63 -12.68 18.20 4.80
N GLU A 64 -13.58 17.21 4.87
CA GLU A 64 -15.01 17.46 4.71
C GLU A 64 -15.51 18.40 5.82
N LYS A 65 -16.31 19.41 5.45
CA LYS A 65 -16.89 20.37 6.41
C LYS A 65 -18.09 19.81 7.16
N THR A 66 -18.67 18.71 6.68
CA THR A 66 -19.90 18.15 7.25
C THR A 66 -19.59 17.39 8.53
N THR A 67 -20.46 17.56 9.53
CA THR A 67 -20.34 16.75 10.75
C THR A 67 -20.69 15.30 10.43
N ILE A 68 -20.04 14.37 11.12
CA ILE A 68 -20.21 12.94 10.89
C ILE A 68 -21.66 12.47 11.08
N VAL A 69 -22.41 13.12 11.99
CA VAL A 69 -23.82 12.81 12.26
C VAL A 69 -24.70 13.20 11.08
N LEU A 70 -24.55 14.43 10.57
CA LEU A 70 -25.33 14.91 9.42
C LEU A 70 -25.03 14.08 8.17
N ARG A 71 -23.75 13.76 7.93
CA ARG A 71 -23.34 12.88 6.83
C ARG A 71 -24.02 11.52 6.91
N TYR A 72 -24.05 10.91 8.11
CA TYR A 72 -24.69 9.62 8.33
C TYR A 72 -26.21 9.67 8.08
N LEU A 73 -26.88 10.68 8.62
CA LEU A 73 -28.33 10.84 8.47
C LEU A 73 -28.73 11.03 7.01
N HIS A 74 -28.05 11.93 6.27
CA HIS A 74 -28.29 12.14 4.84
C HIS A 74 -28.06 10.85 4.04
N GLN A 75 -26.95 10.16 4.29
CA GLN A 75 -26.64 8.90 3.60
C GLN A 75 -27.73 7.83 3.82
N ARG A 76 -28.27 7.73 5.02
CA ARG A 76 -29.35 6.78 5.33
C ARG A 76 -30.67 7.18 4.65
N TRP A 77 -30.97 8.47 4.62
CA TRP A 77 -32.16 9.00 3.96
C TRP A 77 -32.11 8.79 2.43
N ASP A 78 -30.99 9.12 1.81
CA ASP A 78 -30.81 9.02 0.35
C ASP A 78 -30.91 7.57 -0.10
N LYS A 79 -30.28 6.63 0.62
CA LYS A 79 -30.40 5.19 0.35
C LYS A 79 -31.86 4.73 0.35
N LYS A 80 -32.63 5.07 1.40
CA LYS A 80 -34.05 4.72 1.50
C LYS A 80 -34.89 5.34 0.39
N THR A 81 -34.54 6.56 -0.03
CA THR A 81 -35.25 7.26 -1.11
C THR A 81 -34.93 6.63 -2.47
N THR A 82 -33.70 6.24 -2.73
CA THR A 82 -33.31 5.51 -3.95
C THR A 82 -33.97 4.14 -4.04
N GLU A 83 -34.05 3.39 -2.92
CA GLU A 83 -34.75 2.11 -2.84
C GLU A 83 -36.24 2.26 -3.19
N ARG A 84 -36.92 3.25 -2.59
CA ARG A 84 -38.34 3.54 -2.88
C ARG A 84 -38.56 3.94 -4.35
N LYS A 85 -37.66 4.72 -4.94
CA LYS A 85 -37.74 5.08 -6.37
C LYS A 85 -37.58 3.84 -7.26
N ARG A 86 -36.69 2.91 -6.93
CA ARG A 86 -36.52 1.66 -7.68
C ARG A 86 -37.78 0.78 -7.59
N GLU A 87 -38.33 0.63 -6.39
CA GLU A 87 -39.57 -0.14 -6.17
C GLU A 87 -40.76 0.45 -6.94
N LEU A 88 -40.91 1.77 -6.96
CA LEU A 88 -41.94 2.45 -7.73
C LEU A 88 -41.76 2.24 -9.25
N MET A 89 -40.53 2.13 -9.74
CA MET A 89 -40.26 1.78 -11.14
C MET A 89 -40.50 0.28 -11.42
N SER A 90 -40.28 -0.61 -10.45
CA SER A 90 -40.58 -2.04 -10.58
C SER A 90 -42.08 -2.35 -10.55
N VAL A 91 -42.89 -1.58 -9.81
CA VAL A 91 -44.36 -1.74 -9.75
C VAL A 91 -45.07 -1.20 -11.00
N ASN A 92 -44.51 -0.20 -11.68
CA ASN A 92 -45.11 0.40 -12.88
C ASN A 92 -44.75 -0.31 -14.20
N GLY A 93 -44.27 -1.56 -14.15
CA GLY A 93 -44.40 -2.50 -15.25
C GLY A 93 -43.66 -2.18 -16.57
N ASP A 94 -42.60 -1.37 -16.55
CA ASP A 94 -41.71 -1.23 -17.71
C ASP A 94 -40.33 -1.83 -17.40
N PRO A 95 -39.76 -2.70 -18.26
CA PRO A 95 -38.46 -3.32 -18.01
C PRO A 95 -37.35 -2.26 -18.12
N PRO A 96 -36.48 -2.11 -17.12
CA PRO A 96 -35.32 -1.23 -17.26
C PRO A 96 -34.28 -1.94 -18.12
N GLU A 97 -34.24 -1.59 -19.40
CA GLU A 97 -33.06 -1.74 -20.25
C GLU A 97 -31.82 -1.21 -19.51
N GLU A 98 -30.92 -2.13 -19.21
CA GLU A 98 -29.47 -1.97 -19.10
C GLU A 98 -28.90 -0.61 -18.62
N GLN A 99 -29.19 -0.21 -17.39
CA GLN A 99 -28.34 0.79 -16.71
C GLN A 99 -27.24 0.09 -15.93
N ARG A 100 -26.24 -0.35 -16.72
CA ARG A 100 -24.89 -0.72 -16.30
C ARG A 100 -24.45 0.13 -15.12
N SER A 101 -24.20 -0.52 -14.00
CA SER A 101 -23.45 0.03 -12.87
C SER A 101 -22.08 0.47 -13.38
N LYS A 102 -21.95 1.72 -13.82
CA LYS A 102 -20.65 2.34 -14.07
C LYS A 102 -20.02 2.65 -12.71
N ARG A 103 -19.46 1.62 -12.08
CA ARG A 103 -18.33 1.83 -11.18
C ARG A 103 -17.26 2.53 -12.01
N PRO A 104 -16.62 3.61 -11.53
CA PRO A 104 -15.37 4.06 -12.12
C PRO A 104 -14.40 2.87 -12.02
N ARG A 105 -14.11 2.24 -13.15
CA ARG A 105 -13.01 1.30 -13.26
C ARG A 105 -11.76 2.17 -13.15
N MET A 106 -11.11 2.17 -11.98
CA MET A 106 -9.73 2.64 -11.91
C MET A 106 -8.91 1.59 -12.65
N ASP A 107 -8.61 1.85 -13.92
CA ASP A 107 -7.63 1.04 -14.64
C ASP A 107 -6.27 1.29 -13.99
N LEU A 108 -5.82 0.37 -13.13
CA LEU A 108 -4.42 0.27 -12.73
C LEU A 108 -3.64 -0.26 -13.94
N ASN A 109 -3.34 0.62 -14.87
CA ASN A 109 -2.31 0.36 -15.88
C ASN A 109 -1.14 1.32 -15.62
N ASN A 110 -0.43 1.08 -14.51
CA ASN A 110 0.97 1.46 -14.40
C ASN A 110 1.79 0.25 -14.87
N THR A 111 2.10 0.22 -16.16
CA THR A 111 3.19 -0.61 -16.69
C THR A 111 4.38 0.31 -16.89
N LEU A 112 5.52 -0.17 -16.38
CA LEU A 112 6.89 0.33 -16.50
C LEU A 112 7.22 1.03 -17.83
#